data_AF-A0A7K2M0J4-F1
#
_entry.id   AF-A0A7K2M0J4-F1
#
_cell.length_a   1.000
_cell.length_b   1.000
_cell.length_c   1.000
_cell.angle_alpha   90.00
_cell.angle_beta   90.00
_cell.angle_gamma   90.00
#
_symmetry.space_group_name_H-M   'P 1'
#
loop_
_entity.id
_entity.type
_entity.pdbx_description
1 polymer ?
#
loop_
_entity_poly.entity_id
_entity_poly.type
_entity_poly.pdbx_seq_one_letter_code
_entity_poly.pdbx_strand_id
1 'polypeptide(L)'
;ERVAREASAIAAEAGRLPERAAEIDRRLVSLRTRAQALTTRAGQVEPVLSELRRRFTAACWQDLQPVPRQAEENVRQAELKLKDAQAARDAQRWPDATALLATVRALLNATDEAVSAAGDRLARLNAVQKDPQGEIEKTRFAIRDAQRLAMTGRTTPDPRHARPLDEAVARLERAVESLTGRHPDYWHFLTETEAVRSAVTRVVAQIREERGAGH
;
A
#
# COMPACT_ATOMS: atom_id res chain seq x y z
N GLU A 1 14.73 7.66 51.86
CA GLU A 1 13.97 8.29 50.76
C GLU A 1 14.18 7.69 49.37
N ARG A 2 15.41 7.46 48.88
CA ARG A 2 15.66 6.88 47.55
C ARG A 2 15.06 5.47 47.38
N VAL A 3 15.32 4.59 48.35
CA VAL A 3 14.79 3.21 48.39
C VAL A 3 13.25 3.18 48.44
N ALA A 4 12.62 4.13 49.13
CA ALA A 4 11.16 4.21 49.20
C ALA A 4 10.53 4.66 47.87
N ARG A 5 11.19 5.57 47.15
CA ARG A 5 10.78 5.98 45.79
C ARG A 5 10.97 4.85 44.79
N GLU A 6 12.09 4.13 44.85
CA GLU A 6 12.36 2.95 44.02
C GLU A 6 11.35 1.82 44.29
N ALA A 7 11.05 1.54 45.57
CA ALA A 7 10.05 0.54 45.95
C ALA A 7 8.62 0.94 45.49
N SER A 8 8.28 2.22 45.57
CA SER A 8 6.98 2.73 45.08
C SER A 8 6.87 2.65 43.56
N ALA A 9 7.95 2.93 42.83
CA ALA A 9 8.01 2.76 41.37
C ALA A 9 7.88 1.28 40.98
N ILE A 10 8.56 0.37 41.68
CA ILE A 10 8.45 -1.08 41.47
C ILE A 10 7.03 -1.57 41.78
N ALA A 11 6.40 -1.09 42.86
CA ALA A 11 5.02 -1.45 43.20
C ALA A 11 4.01 -0.96 42.17
N ALA A 12 4.20 0.26 41.63
CA ALA A 12 3.36 0.80 40.56
C ALA A 12 3.53 0.02 39.24
N GLU A 13 4.77 -0.36 38.90
CA GLU A 13 5.07 -1.22 37.73
C GLU A 13 4.45 -2.61 37.91
N ALA A 14 4.56 -3.19 39.10
CA ALA A 14 3.98 -4.49 39.44
C ALA A 14 2.44 -4.48 39.36
N GLY A 15 1.79 -3.39 39.77
CA GLY A 15 0.34 -3.22 39.68
C GLY A 15 -0.20 -3.23 38.25
N ARG A 16 0.63 -2.89 37.24
CA ARG A 16 0.25 -2.89 35.81
C ARG A 16 0.48 -4.22 35.11
N LEU A 17 1.15 -5.18 35.74
CA LEU A 17 1.46 -6.48 35.13
C LEU A 17 0.22 -7.29 34.72
N PRO A 18 -0.88 -7.34 35.51
CA PRO A 18 -2.09 -8.05 35.10
C PRO A 18 -2.74 -7.45 33.84
N GLU A 19 -2.76 -6.12 33.73
CA GLU A 19 -3.30 -5.42 32.55
C GLU A 19 -2.46 -5.72 31.30
N ARG A 20 -1.13 -5.67 31.44
CA ARG A 20 -0.19 -5.97 30.36
C ARG A 20 -0.28 -7.44 29.91
N ALA A 21 -0.43 -8.35 30.86
CA ALA A 21 -0.68 -9.76 30.60
C ALA A 21 -1.96 -9.95 29.76
N ALA A 22 -3.09 -9.37 30.20
CA ALA A 22 -4.36 -9.45 29.49
C ALA A 22 -4.30 -8.82 28.09
N GLU A 23 -3.55 -7.72 27.92
CA GLU A 23 -3.34 -7.09 26.61
C GLU A 23 -2.57 -8.01 25.66
N ILE A 24 -1.49 -8.63 26.13
CA ILE A 24 -0.69 -9.59 25.34
C ILE A 24 -1.55 -10.80 24.95
N ASP A 25 -2.33 -11.35 25.89
CA ASP A 25 -3.20 -12.49 25.64
C ASP A 25 -4.24 -12.17 24.55
N ARG A 26 -4.84 -10.98 24.60
CA ARG A 26 -5.78 -10.50 23.58
C ARG A 26 -5.11 -10.35 22.21
N ARG A 27 -3.89 -9.82 22.16
CA ARG A 27 -3.11 -9.67 20.91
C ARG A 27 -2.73 -11.02 20.32
N LEU A 28 -2.34 -11.99 21.15
CA LEU A 28 -2.03 -13.36 20.72
C LEU A 28 -3.23 -14.00 20.02
N VAL A 29 -4.43 -13.92 20.62
CA VAL A 29 -5.67 -14.44 20.02
C VAL A 29 -5.96 -13.73 18.69
N SER A 30 -5.94 -12.38 18.69
CA SER A 30 -6.24 -11.59 17.49
C SER A 30 -5.31 -11.91 16.32
N LEU A 31 -3.99 -12.01 16.57
CA LEU A 31 -3.00 -12.28 15.53
C LEU A 31 -3.05 -13.73 15.04
N ARG A 32 -3.37 -14.72 15.90
CA ARG A 32 -3.63 -16.10 15.46
C ARG A 32 -4.82 -16.17 14.51
N THR A 33 -5.94 -15.54 14.86
CA THR A 33 -7.12 -15.48 13.99
C THR A 33 -6.78 -14.82 12.66
N ARG A 34 -6.00 -13.73 12.68
CA ARG A 34 -5.55 -13.06 11.45
C ARG A 34 -4.65 -13.96 10.60
N ALA A 35 -3.71 -14.70 11.19
CA ALA A 35 -2.86 -15.65 10.47
C ALA A 35 -3.71 -16.73 9.78
N GLN A 36 -4.68 -17.32 10.49
CA GLN A 36 -5.58 -18.34 9.93
C GLN A 36 -6.42 -17.79 8.77
N ALA A 37 -6.99 -16.59 8.92
CA ALA A 37 -7.75 -15.95 7.86
C ALA A 37 -6.88 -15.68 6.62
N LEU A 38 -5.61 -15.30 6.84
CA LEU A 38 -4.68 -15.00 5.78
C LEU A 38 -4.22 -16.24 5.02
N THR A 39 -4.07 -17.39 5.69
CA THR A 39 -3.86 -18.69 5.01
C THR A 39 -4.96 -18.97 3.99
N THR A 40 -6.22 -18.80 4.39
CA THR A 40 -7.37 -19.02 3.49
C THR A 40 -7.37 -18.02 2.33
N ARG A 41 -7.10 -16.74 2.60
CA ARG A 41 -7.04 -15.71 1.56
C ARG A 41 -5.87 -15.90 0.59
N ALA A 42 -4.70 -16.32 1.07
CA ALA A 42 -3.55 -16.60 0.22
C ALA A 42 -3.84 -17.70 -0.81
N GLY A 43 -4.64 -18.71 -0.42
CA GLY A 43 -5.12 -19.74 -1.35
C GLY A 43 -5.98 -19.22 -2.52
N GLN A 44 -6.54 -18.00 -2.41
CA GLN A 44 -7.32 -17.37 -3.49
C GLN A 44 -6.45 -16.63 -4.51
N VAL A 45 -5.14 -16.47 -4.26
CA VAL A 45 -4.24 -15.75 -5.18
C VAL A 45 -3.96 -16.57 -6.45
N GLU A 46 -3.83 -17.89 -6.36
CA GLU A 46 -3.51 -18.74 -7.51
C GLU A 46 -4.60 -18.71 -8.61
N PRO A 47 -5.92 -18.78 -8.28
CA PRO A 47 -6.98 -18.51 -9.24
C PRO A 47 -6.90 -17.14 -9.91
N VAL A 48 -6.58 -16.09 -9.15
CA VAL A 48 -6.41 -14.72 -9.69
C VAL A 48 -5.23 -14.65 -10.66
N LEU A 49 -4.09 -15.24 -10.30
CA LEU A 49 -2.92 -15.31 -11.19
C LEU A 49 -3.19 -16.12 -12.45
N SER A 50 -4.00 -17.17 -12.36
CA SER A 50 -4.41 -17.97 -13.51
C SER A 50 -5.26 -17.16 -14.48
N GLU A 51 -6.20 -16.36 -13.96
CA GLU A 51 -7.01 -15.45 -14.77
C GLU A 51 -6.15 -14.35 -15.43
N LEU A 52 -5.21 -13.78 -14.68
CA LEU A 52 -4.27 -12.78 -15.20
C LEU A 52 -3.44 -13.34 -16.36
N ARG A 53 -2.84 -14.52 -16.19
CA ARG A 53 -2.05 -15.23 -17.21
C ARG A 53 -2.85 -15.50 -18.49
N ARG A 54 -4.14 -15.79 -18.35
CA ARG A 54 -5.02 -16.11 -19.48
C ARG A 54 -5.38 -14.88 -20.32
N ARG A 55 -5.49 -13.69 -19.70
CA ARG A 55 -6.13 -12.53 -20.31
C ARG A 55 -5.24 -11.31 -20.51
N PHE A 56 -4.07 -11.28 -19.88
CA PHE A 56 -3.19 -10.12 -19.88
C PHE A 56 -1.74 -10.53 -20.19
N THR A 57 -0.96 -9.58 -20.68
CA THR A 57 0.46 -9.76 -20.96
C THR A 57 1.26 -10.04 -19.68
N ALA A 58 2.46 -10.61 -19.82
CA ALA A 58 3.33 -10.92 -18.69
C ALA A 58 3.61 -9.70 -17.80
N ALA A 59 3.78 -8.51 -18.38
CA ALA A 59 4.02 -7.27 -17.65
C ALA A 59 2.92 -6.95 -16.61
N CYS A 60 1.70 -7.44 -16.82
CA CYS A 60 0.58 -7.22 -15.91
C CYS A 60 0.60 -8.07 -14.64
N TRP A 61 1.36 -9.18 -14.61
CA TRP A 61 1.27 -10.18 -13.53
C TRP A 61 2.57 -10.88 -13.12
N GLN A 62 3.64 -10.80 -13.90
CA GLN A 62 4.89 -11.52 -13.61
C GLN A 62 5.49 -11.16 -12.25
N ASP A 63 5.31 -9.91 -11.81
CA ASP A 63 5.72 -9.39 -10.51
C ASP A 63 4.96 -10.05 -9.35
N LEU A 64 3.74 -10.55 -9.62
CA LEU A 64 2.88 -11.19 -8.64
C LEU A 64 3.12 -12.71 -8.51
N GLN A 65 3.91 -13.31 -9.42
CA GLN A 65 4.20 -14.75 -9.43
C GLN A 65 4.72 -15.28 -8.08
N PRO A 66 5.60 -14.58 -7.33
CA PRO A 66 6.12 -15.08 -6.06
C PRO A 66 5.13 -14.99 -4.89
N VAL A 67 4.05 -14.21 -5.03
CA VAL A 67 3.16 -13.83 -3.91
C VAL A 67 2.56 -15.03 -3.16
N PRO A 68 2.03 -16.09 -3.81
CA PRO A 68 1.47 -17.23 -3.08
C PRO A 68 2.49 -17.90 -2.16
N ARG A 69 3.68 -18.17 -2.67
CA ARG A 69 4.77 -18.78 -1.89
C ARG A 69 5.22 -17.87 -0.75
N GLN A 70 5.41 -16.58 -1.02
CA GLN A 70 5.82 -15.62 0.00
C GLN A 70 4.77 -15.49 1.11
N ALA A 71 3.49 -15.55 0.75
CA ALA A 71 2.40 -15.49 1.72
C ALA A 71 2.40 -16.73 2.64
N GLU A 72 2.55 -17.93 2.08
CA GLU A 72 2.69 -19.16 2.87
C GLU A 72 3.89 -19.13 3.82
N GLU A 73 5.05 -18.67 3.32
CA GLU A 73 6.27 -18.54 4.12
C GLU A 73 6.10 -17.53 5.26
N ASN A 74 5.57 -16.35 4.96
CA ASN A 74 5.36 -15.30 5.97
C ASN A 74 4.35 -15.72 7.03
N VAL A 75 3.26 -16.38 6.66
CA VAL A 75 2.27 -16.90 7.62
C VAL A 75 2.92 -17.97 8.51
N ARG A 76 3.67 -18.91 7.93
CA ARG A 76 4.42 -19.91 8.71
C ARG A 76 5.38 -19.25 9.71
N GLN A 77 6.11 -18.23 9.29
CA GLN A 77 7.01 -17.47 10.17
C GLN A 77 6.25 -16.72 11.27
N ALA A 78 5.09 -16.14 10.95
CA ALA A 78 4.23 -15.49 11.93
C ALA A 78 3.70 -16.49 12.97
N GLU A 79 3.29 -17.70 12.56
CA GLU A 79 2.83 -18.75 13.46
C GLU A 79 3.94 -19.24 14.41
N LEU A 80 5.17 -19.41 13.92
CA LEU A 80 6.32 -19.74 14.76
C LEU A 80 6.57 -18.65 15.81
N LYS A 81 6.60 -17.38 15.38
CA LYS A 81 6.79 -16.24 16.29
C LYS A 81 5.64 -16.06 17.28
N LEU A 82 4.42 -16.48 16.94
CA LEU A 82 3.29 -16.51 17.86
C LEU A 82 3.47 -17.55 18.97
N LYS A 83 4.12 -18.69 18.68
CA LYS A 83 4.50 -19.68 19.71
C LYS A 83 5.60 -19.12 20.61
N ASP A 84 6.61 -18.47 20.04
CA ASP A 84 7.67 -17.82 20.82
C ASP A 84 7.12 -16.69 21.71
N ALA A 85 6.18 -15.90 21.18
CA ALA A 85 5.51 -14.83 21.92
C ALA A 85 4.69 -15.39 23.08
N GLN A 86 4.01 -16.52 22.89
CA GLN A 86 3.31 -17.23 23.96
C GLN A 86 4.29 -17.71 25.03
N ALA A 87 5.40 -18.35 24.64
CA ALA A 87 6.40 -18.82 25.60
C ALA A 87 7.06 -17.65 26.38
N ALA A 88 7.33 -16.52 25.73
CA ALA A 88 7.81 -15.31 26.40
C ALA A 88 6.76 -14.74 27.36
N ARG A 89 5.48 -14.75 26.97
CA ARG A 89 4.35 -14.34 27.81
C ARG A 89 4.20 -15.24 29.04
N ASP A 90 4.34 -16.55 28.89
CA ASP A 90 4.24 -17.52 29.98
C ASP A 90 5.43 -17.39 30.95
N ALA A 91 6.62 -17.14 30.41
CA ALA A 91 7.83 -16.84 31.18
C ALA A 91 7.91 -15.40 31.72
N GLN A 92 6.85 -14.59 31.55
CA GLN A 92 6.77 -13.19 31.98
C GLN A 92 7.89 -12.28 31.42
N ARG A 93 8.44 -12.63 30.25
CA ARG A 93 9.40 -11.80 29.50
C ARG A 93 8.66 -10.79 28.64
N TRP A 94 8.09 -9.77 29.29
CA TRP A 94 7.18 -8.80 28.66
C TRP A 94 7.75 -8.04 27.45
N PRO A 95 9.01 -7.56 27.48
CA PRO A 95 9.61 -6.90 26.33
C PRO A 95 9.71 -7.83 25.11
N ASP A 96 10.14 -9.07 25.34
CA ASP A 96 10.30 -10.08 24.28
C ASP A 96 8.96 -10.41 23.64
N ALA A 97 7.93 -10.69 24.46
CA ALA A 97 6.58 -10.95 23.96
C ALA A 97 6.04 -9.78 23.13
N THR A 98 6.29 -8.54 23.57
CA THR A 98 5.86 -7.32 22.86
C THR A 98 6.56 -7.20 21.49
N ALA A 99 7.88 -7.40 21.45
CA ALA A 99 8.67 -7.32 20.22
C ALA A 99 8.30 -8.41 19.20
N LEU A 100 8.08 -9.64 19.69
CA LEU A 100 7.63 -10.76 18.85
C LEU A 100 6.25 -10.49 18.25
N LEU A 101 5.29 -9.98 19.04
CA LEU A 101 3.95 -9.62 18.53
C LEU A 101 4.00 -8.48 17.51
N ALA A 102 4.88 -7.49 17.69
CA ALA A 102 5.09 -6.44 16.69
C ALA A 102 5.63 -7.02 15.37
N THR A 103 6.57 -7.96 15.45
CA THR A 103 7.11 -8.66 14.28
C THR A 103 6.04 -9.48 13.56
N VAL A 104 5.22 -10.23 14.31
CA VAL A 104 4.08 -10.98 13.75
C VAL A 104 3.13 -10.05 13.02
N ARG A 105 2.76 -8.91 13.64
CA ARG A 105 1.88 -7.92 13.02
C ARG A 105 2.46 -7.40 11.70
N ALA A 106 3.75 -7.07 11.66
CA ALA A 106 4.41 -6.60 10.44
C ALA A 106 4.37 -7.66 9.32
N LEU A 107 4.70 -8.92 9.62
CA LEU A 107 4.63 -10.03 8.67
C LEU A 107 3.21 -10.22 8.10
N LEU A 108 2.21 -10.25 8.99
CA LEU A 108 0.82 -10.45 8.59
C LEU A 108 0.25 -9.26 7.80
N ASN A 109 0.68 -8.02 8.11
CA ASN A 109 0.28 -6.85 7.35
C ASN A 109 0.87 -6.86 5.94
N ALA A 110 2.18 -7.06 5.81
CA ALA A 110 2.84 -7.11 4.50
C ALA A 110 2.27 -8.23 3.62
N THR A 111 1.94 -9.38 4.23
CA THR A 111 1.32 -10.50 3.51
C THR A 111 -0.11 -10.18 3.08
N ASP A 112 -0.90 -9.54 3.94
CA ASP A 112 -2.27 -9.11 3.62
C ASP A 112 -2.29 -8.09 2.46
N GLU A 113 -1.36 -7.15 2.46
CA GLU A 113 -1.15 -6.19 1.37
C GLU A 113 -0.78 -6.89 0.07
N ALA A 114 0.19 -7.81 0.08
CA ALA A 114 0.61 -8.54 -1.11
C ALA A 114 -0.51 -9.41 -1.71
N VAL A 115 -1.26 -10.13 -0.86
CA VAL A 115 -2.41 -10.95 -1.27
C VAL A 115 -3.52 -10.08 -1.86
N SER A 116 -3.82 -8.94 -1.23
CA SER A 116 -4.87 -8.03 -1.71
C SER A 116 -4.47 -7.38 -3.05
N ALA A 117 -3.18 -7.02 -3.21
CA ALA A 117 -2.67 -6.41 -4.42
C ALA A 117 -2.90 -7.24 -5.69
N ALA A 118 -2.87 -8.58 -5.60
CA ALA A 118 -3.15 -9.44 -6.75
C ALA A 118 -4.63 -9.34 -7.20
N GLY A 119 -5.57 -9.38 -6.26
CA GLY A 119 -7.00 -9.21 -6.56
C GLY A 119 -7.31 -7.82 -7.09
N ASP A 120 -6.75 -6.78 -6.47
CA ASP A 120 -6.90 -5.39 -6.90
C ASP A 120 -6.31 -5.18 -8.30
N ARG A 121 -5.17 -5.80 -8.61
CA ARG A 121 -4.56 -5.77 -9.94
C ARG A 121 -5.53 -6.32 -10.99
N LEU A 122 -6.10 -7.49 -10.76
CA LEU A 122 -7.05 -8.09 -11.68
C LEU A 122 -8.31 -7.22 -11.85
N ALA A 123 -8.84 -6.66 -10.77
CA ALA A 123 -10.00 -5.77 -10.83
C ALA A 123 -9.73 -4.50 -11.65
N ARG A 124 -8.57 -3.84 -11.41
CA ARG A 124 -8.14 -2.65 -12.17
C ARG A 124 -7.93 -2.96 -13.65
N LEU A 125 -7.28 -4.09 -13.96
CA LEU A 125 -7.04 -4.51 -15.33
C LEU A 125 -8.34 -4.84 -16.07
N ASN A 126 -9.30 -5.49 -15.40
CA ASN A 126 -10.64 -5.73 -15.96
C ASN A 126 -11.38 -4.41 -16.24
N ALA A 127 -11.33 -3.47 -15.30
CA ALA A 127 -12.00 -2.17 -15.44
C ALA A 127 -11.42 -1.37 -16.62
N VAL A 128 -10.10 -1.24 -16.71
CA VAL A 128 -9.46 -0.47 -17.78
C VAL A 128 -9.56 -1.17 -19.14
N GLN A 129 -9.54 -2.51 -19.19
CA GLN A 129 -9.78 -3.24 -20.43
C GLN A 129 -11.19 -2.97 -20.97
N LYS A 130 -12.18 -2.82 -20.07
CA LYS A 130 -13.57 -2.52 -20.45
C LYS A 130 -13.75 -1.08 -20.93
N ASP A 131 -13.10 -0.12 -20.28
CA ASP A 131 -13.18 1.30 -20.61
C ASP A 131 -11.83 2.00 -20.44
N PRO A 132 -10.91 1.89 -21.43
CA PRO A 132 -9.66 2.64 -21.41
C PRO A 132 -9.91 4.15 -21.52
N GLN A 133 -10.96 4.54 -22.23
CA GLN A 133 -11.27 5.95 -22.52
C GLN A 133 -11.62 6.72 -21.25
N GLY A 134 -12.33 6.11 -20.31
CA GLY A 134 -12.61 6.71 -19.01
C GLY A 134 -11.34 7.12 -18.25
N GLU A 135 -10.30 6.28 -18.27
CA GLU A 135 -9.02 6.59 -17.61
C GLU A 135 -8.22 7.68 -18.35
N ILE A 136 -8.30 7.69 -19.69
CA ILE A 136 -7.72 8.76 -20.54
C ILE A 136 -8.37 10.10 -20.20
N GLU A 137 -9.70 10.18 -20.23
CA GLU A 137 -10.43 11.44 -19.99
C GLU A 137 -10.27 11.96 -18.57
N LYS A 138 -10.25 11.07 -17.57
CA LYS A 138 -9.92 11.43 -16.19
C LYS A 138 -8.53 12.09 -16.09
N THR A 139 -7.54 11.55 -16.80
CA THR A 139 -6.17 12.08 -16.79
C THR A 139 -6.06 13.41 -17.56
N ARG A 140 -6.69 13.50 -18.74
CA ARG A 140 -6.81 14.75 -19.50
C ARG A 140 -7.50 15.85 -18.72
N PHE A 141 -8.54 15.52 -17.96
CA PHE A 141 -9.25 16.48 -17.14
C PHE A 141 -8.33 17.07 -16.06
N ALA A 142 -7.58 16.24 -15.33
CA ALA A 142 -6.63 16.71 -14.32
C ALA A 142 -5.57 17.63 -14.92
N ILE A 143 -4.99 17.27 -16.08
CA ILE A 143 -4.00 18.11 -16.77
C ILE A 143 -4.61 19.46 -17.16
N ARG A 144 -5.78 19.47 -17.81
CA ARG A 144 -6.45 20.70 -18.26
C ARG A 144 -6.81 21.62 -17.09
N ASP A 145 -7.27 21.05 -15.99
CA ASP A 145 -7.61 21.82 -14.79
C ASP A 145 -6.37 22.49 -14.18
N ALA A 146 -5.25 21.77 -14.10
CA ALA A 146 -3.98 22.32 -13.65
C ALA A 146 -3.42 23.39 -14.62
N GLN A 147 -3.53 23.19 -15.93
CA GLN A 147 -3.15 24.20 -16.93
C GLN A 147 -3.99 25.48 -16.77
N ARG A 148 -5.30 25.35 -16.56
CA ARG A 148 -6.19 26.49 -16.27
C ARG A 148 -5.78 27.21 -14.99
N LEU A 149 -5.44 26.47 -13.95
CA LEU A 149 -4.95 27.06 -12.69
C LEU A 149 -3.65 27.83 -12.90
N ALA A 150 -2.70 27.28 -13.65
CA ALA A 150 -1.41 27.90 -13.97
C ALA A 150 -1.55 29.22 -14.75
N MET A 151 -2.60 29.32 -15.58
CA MET A 151 -2.92 30.53 -16.36
C MET A 151 -3.71 31.59 -15.60
N THR A 152 -4.28 31.27 -14.43
CA THR A 152 -5.15 32.22 -13.71
C THR A 152 -4.39 33.49 -13.33
N GLY A 153 -4.89 34.65 -13.80
CA GLY A 153 -4.29 35.97 -13.55
C GLY A 153 -3.03 36.26 -14.38
N ARG A 154 -2.75 35.50 -15.44
CA ARG A 154 -1.54 35.63 -16.26
C ARG A 154 -1.85 35.55 -17.76
N THR A 155 -1.09 36.28 -18.56
CA THR A 155 -1.12 36.17 -20.03
C THR A 155 -0.23 35.05 -20.55
N THR A 156 0.83 34.71 -19.80
CA THR A 156 1.79 33.64 -20.12
C THR A 156 2.01 32.78 -18.88
N PRO A 157 1.97 31.43 -18.99
CA PRO A 157 2.19 30.58 -17.84
C PRO A 157 3.65 30.63 -17.40
N ASP A 158 3.88 30.46 -16.10
CA ASP A 158 5.25 30.35 -15.58
C ASP A 158 5.88 29.05 -16.09
N PRO A 159 7.07 29.09 -16.71
CA PRO A 159 7.74 27.91 -17.24
C PRO A 159 7.92 26.78 -16.22
N ARG A 160 8.03 27.10 -14.93
CA ARG A 160 8.14 26.12 -13.83
C ARG A 160 6.89 25.26 -13.69
N HIS A 161 5.73 25.78 -14.08
CA HIS A 161 4.46 25.06 -14.08
C HIS A 161 4.09 24.53 -15.47
N ALA A 162 4.38 25.30 -16.52
CA ALA A 162 4.05 24.93 -17.90
C ALA A 162 4.79 23.67 -18.35
N ARG A 163 6.12 23.63 -18.19
CA ARG A 163 6.94 22.52 -18.71
C ARG A 163 6.53 21.14 -18.15
N PRO A 164 6.33 20.97 -16.82
CA PRO A 164 5.85 19.69 -16.30
C PRO A 164 4.44 19.30 -16.77
N LEU A 165 3.56 20.28 -17.04
CA LEU A 165 2.21 20.01 -17.55
C LEU A 165 2.21 19.64 -19.04
N ASP A 166 3.08 20.26 -19.84
CA ASP A 166 3.26 19.88 -21.25
C ASP A 166 3.87 18.47 -21.35
N GLU A 167 4.83 18.16 -20.48
CA GLU A 167 5.37 16.80 -20.40
C GLU A 167 4.32 15.78 -19.94
N ALA A 168 3.42 16.15 -19.03
CA ALA A 168 2.28 15.31 -18.64
C ALA A 168 1.35 15.00 -19.83
N VAL A 169 1.12 15.95 -20.75
CA VAL A 169 0.38 15.71 -22.00
C VAL A 169 1.11 14.69 -22.87
N ALA A 170 2.38 14.93 -23.17
CA ALA A 170 3.17 14.03 -24.03
C ALA A 170 3.30 12.61 -23.46
N ARG A 171 3.42 12.49 -22.14
CA ARG A 171 3.42 11.20 -21.43
C ARG A 171 2.10 10.45 -21.59
N LEU A 172 0.98 11.15 -21.44
CA LEU A 172 -0.34 10.56 -21.65
C LEU A 172 -0.53 10.11 -23.11
N GLU A 173 -0.11 10.90 -24.09
CA GLU A 173 -0.20 10.54 -25.51
C GLU A 173 0.56 9.25 -25.81
N ARG A 174 1.83 9.16 -25.36
CA ARG A 174 2.63 7.92 -25.49
C ARG A 174 1.98 6.72 -24.80
N ALA A 175 1.39 6.92 -23.62
CA ALA A 175 0.68 5.85 -22.91
C ALA A 175 -0.54 5.35 -23.71
N VAL A 176 -1.28 6.25 -24.36
CA VAL A 176 -2.41 5.89 -25.23
C VAL A 176 -1.94 5.16 -26.48
N GLU A 177 -0.87 5.63 -27.12
CA GLU A 177 -0.27 4.97 -28.29
C GLU A 177 0.24 3.56 -27.97
N SER A 178 0.61 3.30 -26.72
CA SER A 178 1.01 1.96 -26.26
C SER A 178 -0.15 0.96 -26.19
N LEU A 179 -1.41 1.41 -26.25
CA LEU A 179 -2.61 0.56 -26.21
C LEU A 179 -2.90 -0.13 -27.56
N THR A 180 -1.91 -0.82 -28.12
CA THR A 180 -2.00 -1.50 -29.42
C THR A 180 -1.89 -3.03 -29.29
N GLY A 181 -2.41 -3.74 -30.29
CA GLY A 181 -2.40 -5.21 -30.32
C GLY A 181 -3.56 -5.87 -29.57
N ARG A 182 -3.54 -7.20 -29.49
CA ARG A 182 -4.64 -8.02 -28.92
C ARG A 182 -4.75 -7.92 -27.40
N HIS A 183 -3.62 -7.84 -26.72
CA HIS A 183 -3.52 -7.63 -25.27
C HIS A 183 -2.46 -6.55 -25.04
N PRO A 184 -2.84 -5.27 -25.05
CA PRO A 184 -1.91 -4.21 -24.70
C PRO A 184 -1.42 -4.33 -23.25
N ASP A 185 -0.30 -3.67 -22.95
CA ASP A 185 0.20 -3.55 -21.57
C ASP A 185 -0.64 -2.53 -20.79
N TYR A 186 -1.82 -2.98 -20.36
CA TYR A 186 -2.72 -2.20 -19.53
C TYR A 186 -2.13 -1.83 -18.17
N TRP A 187 -1.14 -2.59 -17.68
CA TRP A 187 -0.49 -2.27 -16.42
C TRP A 187 0.44 -1.07 -16.57
N HIS A 188 1.27 -1.06 -17.61
CA HIS A 188 2.06 0.12 -17.95
C HIS A 188 1.18 1.35 -18.14
N PHE A 189 0.10 1.23 -18.93
CA PHE A 189 -0.85 2.32 -19.14
C PHE A 189 -1.46 2.87 -17.83
N LEU A 190 -1.93 2.00 -16.93
CA LEU A 190 -2.51 2.41 -15.65
C LEU A 190 -1.47 3.08 -14.73
N THR A 191 -0.28 2.51 -14.63
CA THR A 191 0.79 3.08 -13.79
C THR A 191 1.27 4.42 -14.32
N GLU A 192 1.36 4.57 -15.65
CA GLU A 192 1.80 5.81 -16.29
C GLU A 192 0.75 6.92 -16.13
N THR A 193 -0.53 6.63 -16.35
CA THR A 193 -1.61 7.61 -16.15
C THR A 193 -1.74 8.03 -14.67
N GLU A 194 -1.53 7.11 -13.73
CA GLU A 194 -1.45 7.43 -12.29
C GLU A 194 -0.25 8.32 -11.96
N ALA A 195 0.93 8.02 -12.51
CA ALA A 195 2.13 8.82 -12.33
C ALA A 195 1.99 10.23 -12.94
N VAL A 196 1.33 10.35 -14.09
CA VAL A 196 0.98 11.63 -14.71
C VAL A 196 0.07 12.45 -13.80
N ARG A 197 -1.02 11.87 -13.28
CA ARG A 197 -1.91 12.58 -12.33
C ARG A 197 -1.17 13.01 -11.06
N SER A 198 -0.30 12.17 -10.52
CA SER A 198 0.53 12.50 -9.36
C SER A 198 1.46 13.71 -9.64
N ALA A 199 2.09 13.75 -10.82
CA ALA A 199 2.90 14.88 -11.24
C ALA A 199 2.08 16.17 -11.37
N VAL A 200 0.89 16.08 -11.97
CA VAL A 200 -0.06 17.20 -12.06
C VAL A 200 -0.46 17.71 -10.66
N THR A 201 -0.77 16.82 -9.72
CA THR A 201 -1.09 17.20 -8.33
C THR A 201 0.04 17.95 -7.65
N ARG A 202 1.31 17.56 -7.89
CA ARG A 202 2.47 18.29 -7.35
C ARG A 202 2.56 19.72 -7.90
N VAL A 203 2.33 19.91 -9.21
CA VAL A 203 2.31 21.25 -9.82
C VAL A 203 1.18 22.10 -9.23
N VAL A 204 -0.01 21.53 -9.06
CA VAL A 204 -1.15 22.23 -8.43
C VAL A 204 -0.82 22.64 -7.00
N ALA A 205 -0.18 21.77 -6.22
CA ALA A 205 0.24 22.07 -4.86
C ALA A 205 1.24 23.24 -4.84
N GLN A 206 2.26 23.21 -5.71
CA GLN A 206 3.23 24.31 -5.84
C GLN A 206 2.56 25.64 -6.21
N ILE A 207 1.65 25.66 -7.19
CA ILE A 207 0.94 26.90 -7.56
C ILE A 207 0.15 27.47 -6.37
N ARG A 208 -0.50 26.59 -5.60
CA ARG A 208 -1.29 27.01 -4.43
C ARG A 208 -0.41 27.52 -3.29
N GLU A 209 0.73 26.89 -3.06
CA GLU A 209 1.72 27.32 -2.06
C GLU A 209 2.29 28.69 -2.43
N GLU A 210 2.70 28.90 -3.68
CA GLU A 210 3.22 30.19 -4.16
C GLU A 210 2.19 31.33 -4.04
N ARG A 211 0.90 31.01 -4.21
CA ARG A 211 -0.19 31.99 -4.01
C ARG A 211 -0.52 32.23 -2.54
N GLY A 212 -0.44 31.19 -1.71
CA GLY A 212 -0.67 31.29 -0.27
C GLY A 212 0.46 32.01 0.48
N ALA A 213 1.70 31.89 0.00
CA ALA A 213 2.87 32.59 0.55
C ALA A 213 3.00 34.05 0.09
N GLY A 214 2.19 34.47 -0.89
CA GLY A 214 2.12 35.85 -1.39
C GLY A 214 1.08 36.74 -0.70
N HIS A 215 0.42 36.24 0.35
CA HIS A 215 -0.52 36.94 1.22
C HIS A 215 0.04 37.03 2.64
#